data_AF-A0A401FJP3-F1
#
_entry.id   AF-A0A401FJP3-F1
#
_cell.length_a   1.000
_cell.length_b   1.000
_cell.length_c   1.000
_cell.angle_alpha   90.00
_cell.angle_beta   90.00
_cell.angle_gamma   90.00
#
_symmetry.space_group_name_H-M   'P 1'
#
loop_
_entity.id
_entity.type
_entity.pdbx_description
1 polymer ?
#
loop_
_entity_poly.entity_id
_entity_poly.type
_entity_poly.pdbx_seq_one_letter_code
_entity_poly.pdbx_strand_id
1 'polypeptide(L)'
;MANDAIRVRYAPSPTGHLHIGNARTAIFNYLFARHNKGKFIIRIEDTDTKRNVADGEKSQLENLKWLGLDWDEGPDKPGDVGPYRQSERQDIYQPLLQQLLDEGKAYESYRTEEELEADREAQKARGEMPHYEYEYAGMTDEERNQAIEDAKAKGLKPVIRFRVPQTMIIRGKIWLKVMFHLILILLVATLLLLSVMACQLTTLRLSLMII
;
A
#
# COMPACT_ATOMS: atom_id res chain seq x y z
N MET A 1 1.66 10.66 23.90
CA MET A 1 0.40 9.96 23.57
C MET A 1 -0.17 10.61 22.31
N ALA A 2 -0.84 9.85 21.43
CA ALA A 2 -1.55 10.48 20.31
C ALA A 2 -2.67 11.38 20.84
N ASN A 3 -2.85 12.57 20.27
CA ASN A 3 -3.94 13.48 20.66
C ASN A 3 -5.30 13.00 20.14
N ASP A 4 -5.31 12.22 19.06
CA ASP A 4 -6.53 11.67 18.46
C ASP A 4 -6.74 10.21 18.86
N ALA A 5 -8.00 9.77 18.88
CA ALA A 5 -8.35 8.38 19.12
C ALA A 5 -7.73 7.47 18.04
N ILE A 6 -6.81 6.59 18.45
CA ILE A 6 -6.13 5.67 17.54
C ILE A 6 -7.12 4.65 16.98
N ARG A 7 -7.20 4.58 15.65
CA ARG A 7 -7.94 3.55 14.92
C ARG A 7 -7.02 2.96 13.86
N VAL A 8 -6.87 1.65 13.87
CA VAL A 8 -6.06 0.94 12.88
C VAL A 8 -6.85 -0.24 12.32
N ARG A 9 -6.50 -0.67 11.10
CA ARG A 9 -7.17 -1.80 10.46
C ARG A 9 -6.21 -2.85 9.94
N TYR A 10 -6.60 -4.10 10.13
CA TYR A 10 -6.11 -5.24 9.37
C TYR A 10 -7.09 -5.51 8.22
N ALA A 11 -6.57 -5.58 6.99
CA ALA A 11 -7.38 -5.59 5.79
C ALA A 11 -7.01 -6.79 4.88
N PRO A 12 -7.40 -8.03 5.25
CA PRO A 12 -7.11 -9.22 4.46
C PRO A 12 -8.04 -9.34 3.26
N SER A 13 -7.51 -9.84 2.14
CA SER A 13 -8.33 -10.39 1.05
C SER A 13 -8.63 -11.87 1.33
N PRO A 14 -9.83 -12.38 1.02
CA PRO A 14 -10.22 -13.76 1.29
C PRO A 14 -9.69 -14.73 0.22
N THR A 15 -8.41 -14.62 -0.13
CA THR A 15 -7.78 -15.37 -1.23
C THR A 15 -7.05 -16.63 -0.78
N GLY A 16 -7.19 -17.04 0.48
CA GLY A 16 -6.55 -18.25 1.03
C GLY A 16 -6.02 -18.07 2.45
N HIS A 17 -5.01 -18.86 2.80
CA HIS A 17 -4.49 -18.98 4.16
C HIS A 17 -3.79 -17.72 4.70
N LEU A 18 -3.81 -17.56 6.02
CA LEU A 18 -3.07 -16.53 6.72
C LEU A 18 -1.55 -16.81 6.63
N HIS A 19 -0.84 -16.09 5.77
CA HIS A 19 0.62 -16.17 5.72
C HIS A 19 1.28 -15.35 6.84
N ILE A 20 2.52 -15.69 7.17
CA ILE A 20 3.26 -15.10 8.30
C ILE A 20 3.38 -13.56 8.22
N GLY A 21 3.56 -13.02 7.01
CA GLY A 21 3.60 -11.56 6.79
C GLY A 21 2.30 -10.85 7.16
N ASN A 22 1.16 -11.49 6.89
CA ASN A 22 -0.16 -10.98 7.24
C ASN A 22 -0.40 -11.08 8.75
N ALA A 23 -0.06 -12.22 9.36
CA ALA A 23 -0.11 -12.39 10.81
C ALA A 23 0.72 -11.32 11.53
N ARG A 24 1.96 -11.09 11.07
CA ARG A 24 2.84 -10.02 11.58
C ARG A 24 2.15 -8.65 11.52
N THR A 25 1.57 -8.31 10.37
CA THR A 25 0.86 -7.04 10.19
C THR A 25 -0.34 -6.91 11.12
N ALA A 26 -1.14 -7.96 11.28
CA ALA A 26 -2.27 -7.99 12.20
C ALA A 26 -1.80 -7.76 13.65
N ILE A 27 -0.77 -8.50 14.10
CA ILE A 27 -0.19 -8.37 15.44
C ILE A 27 0.33 -6.95 15.69
N PHE A 28 1.05 -6.33 14.74
CA PHE A 28 1.55 -4.96 14.92
C PHE A 28 0.41 -3.95 15.08
N ASN A 29 -0.62 -4.04 14.25
CA ASN A 29 -1.78 -3.16 14.37
C ASN A 29 -2.52 -3.39 15.70
N TYR A 30 -2.72 -4.65 16.07
CA TYR A 30 -3.34 -5.04 17.33
C TYR A 30 -2.59 -4.47 18.55
N LEU A 31 -1.29 -4.75 18.66
CA LEU A 31 -0.46 -4.26 19.77
C LEU A 31 -0.40 -2.74 19.80
N PHE A 32 -0.32 -2.08 18.63
CA PHE A 32 -0.32 -0.63 18.56
C PHE A 32 -1.65 -0.03 19.04
N ALA A 33 -2.78 -0.62 18.66
CA ALA A 33 -4.10 -0.21 19.14
C ALA A 33 -4.19 -0.40 20.66
N ARG A 34 -3.90 -1.60 21.18
CA ARG A 34 -4.00 -1.91 22.61
C ARG A 34 -3.08 -1.04 23.46
N HIS A 35 -1.84 -0.83 23.03
CA HIS A 35 -0.89 0.05 23.73
C HIS A 35 -1.40 1.50 23.84
N ASN A 36 -2.07 2.00 22.80
CA ASN A 36 -2.60 3.36 22.77
C ASN A 36 -4.08 3.45 23.17
N LYS A 37 -4.68 2.39 23.74
CA LYS A 37 -6.11 2.32 24.07
C LYS A 37 -7.03 2.69 22.89
N GLY A 38 -6.60 2.34 21.68
CA GLY A 38 -7.31 2.55 20.43
C GLY A 38 -8.14 1.35 19.98
N LYS A 39 -8.73 1.46 18.80
CA LYS A 39 -9.55 0.42 18.17
C LYS A 39 -8.78 -0.35 17.09
N PHE A 40 -8.87 -1.67 17.14
CA PHE A 40 -8.38 -2.60 16.13
C PHE A 40 -9.56 -3.13 15.30
N ILE A 41 -9.51 -2.88 14.00
CA ILE A 41 -10.64 -3.10 13.08
C ILE A 41 -10.26 -4.14 12.03
N ILE A 42 -11.18 -5.04 11.71
CA ILE A 42 -11.07 -5.95 10.57
C ILE A 42 -11.93 -5.43 9.43
N ARG A 43 -11.36 -5.38 8.23
CA ARG A 43 -12.11 -5.10 7.00
C ARG A 43 -11.72 -6.07 5.90
N ILE A 44 -12.69 -6.78 5.35
CA ILE A 44 -12.45 -7.77 4.30
C ILE A 44 -12.35 -7.05 2.96
N GLU A 45 -11.25 -7.27 2.25
CA GLU A 45 -10.95 -6.70 0.94
C GLU A 45 -11.32 -7.73 -0.15
N ASP A 46 -12.62 -7.92 -0.35
CA ASP A 46 -13.25 -8.97 -1.19
C ASP A 46 -13.76 -8.46 -2.55
N THR A 47 -13.18 -7.37 -3.07
CA THR A 47 -13.61 -6.75 -4.34
C THR A 47 -13.27 -7.59 -5.57
N ASP A 48 -12.30 -8.50 -5.48
CA ASP A 48 -11.96 -9.41 -6.57
C ASP A 48 -12.63 -10.78 -6.38
N THR A 49 -13.87 -10.87 -6.86
CA THR A 49 -14.69 -12.08 -6.73
C THR A 49 -14.08 -13.32 -7.38
N LYS A 50 -13.21 -13.17 -8.40
CA LYS A 50 -12.55 -14.31 -9.06
C LYS A 50 -11.48 -14.96 -8.19
N ARG A 51 -10.87 -14.19 -7.29
CA ARG A 51 -9.81 -14.66 -6.37
C ARG A 51 -10.33 -15.03 -4.99
N ASN A 52 -11.59 -14.72 -4.68
CA ASN A 52 -12.19 -15.03 -3.38
C ASN A 52 -12.44 -16.53 -3.23
N VAL A 53 -12.09 -17.07 -2.07
CA VAL A 53 -12.37 -18.46 -1.67
C VAL A 53 -13.59 -18.44 -0.75
N ALA A 54 -14.53 -19.38 -0.95
CA ALA A 54 -15.82 -19.41 -0.25
C ALA A 54 -15.69 -19.34 1.29
N ASP A 55 -14.68 -19.98 1.87
CA ASP A 55 -14.40 -19.97 3.32
C ASP A 55 -13.23 -19.07 3.72
N GLY A 56 -12.74 -18.24 2.79
CA GLY A 56 -11.55 -17.41 2.99
C GLY A 56 -11.71 -16.43 4.15
N GLU A 57 -12.83 -15.72 4.23
CA GLU A 57 -13.12 -14.81 5.34
C GLU A 57 -13.14 -15.53 6.68
N LYS A 58 -13.90 -16.63 6.78
CA LYS A 58 -14.05 -17.42 8.01
C LYS A 58 -12.68 -17.91 8.49
N SER A 59 -11.87 -18.47 7.59
CA SER A 59 -10.52 -18.93 7.91
C SER A 59 -9.64 -17.80 8.46
N GLN A 60 -9.71 -16.60 7.87
CA GLN A 60 -8.94 -15.46 8.38
C GLN A 60 -9.36 -15.08 9.80
N LEU A 61 -10.66 -14.98 10.08
CA LEU A 61 -11.17 -14.64 11.41
C LEU A 61 -10.82 -15.71 12.45
N GLU A 62 -10.93 -16.99 12.10
CA GLU A 62 -10.56 -18.11 12.97
C GLU A 62 -9.06 -18.10 13.29
N ASN A 63 -8.20 -17.85 12.30
CA ASN A 63 -6.76 -17.76 12.52
C ASN A 63 -6.39 -16.58 13.43
N LEU A 64 -7.06 -15.42 13.30
CA LEU A 64 -6.84 -14.28 14.20
C LEU A 64 -7.29 -14.60 15.64
N LYS A 65 -8.44 -15.27 15.81
CA LYS A 65 -8.90 -15.76 17.12
C LYS A 65 -7.91 -16.76 17.73
N TRP A 66 -7.37 -17.67 16.92
CA TRP A 66 -6.35 -18.64 17.35
C TRP A 66 -5.05 -17.95 17.82
N LEU A 67 -4.65 -16.86 17.16
CA LEU A 67 -3.53 -16.01 17.59
C LEU A 67 -3.82 -15.18 18.85
N GLY A 68 -5.04 -15.25 19.41
CA GLY A 68 -5.45 -14.47 20.57
C GLY A 68 -5.68 -12.99 20.26
N LEU A 69 -5.94 -12.64 19.00
CA LEU A 69 -6.19 -11.27 18.56
C LEU A 69 -7.69 -11.03 18.52
N ASP A 70 -8.22 -10.30 19.50
CA ASP A 70 -9.59 -9.80 19.46
C ASP A 70 -9.67 -8.47 18.70
N TRP A 71 -10.85 -8.15 18.15
CA TRP A 71 -11.08 -6.90 17.42
C TRP A 71 -12.29 -6.15 17.97
N ASP A 72 -12.28 -4.85 17.74
CA ASP A 72 -13.31 -3.92 18.21
C ASP A 72 -14.45 -3.80 17.21
N GLU A 73 -14.13 -3.84 15.91
CA GLU A 73 -15.08 -3.73 14.80
C GLU A 73 -14.67 -4.68 13.68
N GLY A 74 -15.62 -5.32 13.00
CA GLY A 74 -15.38 -6.29 11.94
C GLY A 74 -16.65 -6.85 11.31
N PRO A 75 -16.53 -7.77 10.34
CA PRO A 75 -17.69 -8.36 9.65
C PRO A 75 -18.62 -9.15 10.58
N ASP A 76 -18.09 -9.77 11.64
CA ASP A 76 -18.85 -10.49 12.68
C ASP A 76 -19.15 -9.63 13.92
N LYS A 77 -18.60 -8.42 13.99
CA LYS A 77 -18.75 -7.48 15.10
C LYS A 77 -18.99 -6.08 14.55
N PRO A 78 -20.22 -5.74 14.13
CA PRO A 78 -20.50 -4.46 13.52
C PRO A 78 -20.19 -3.31 14.49
N GLY A 79 -19.90 -2.15 13.91
CA GLY A 79 -19.58 -0.92 14.61
C GLY A 79 -19.94 0.27 13.75
N ASP A 80 -19.49 1.46 14.13
CA ASP A 80 -20.06 2.73 13.64
C ASP A 80 -19.84 3.01 12.14
N VAL A 81 -18.83 2.39 11.50
CA VAL A 81 -18.41 2.68 10.11
C VAL A 81 -18.52 1.49 9.16
N GLY A 82 -19.36 0.52 9.50
CA GLY A 82 -19.68 -0.62 8.62
C GLY A 82 -20.33 -0.19 7.29
N PRO A 83 -20.60 -1.13 6.38
CA PRO A 83 -20.28 -2.56 6.45
C PRO A 83 -18.75 -2.84 6.37
N TYR A 84 -18.28 -3.97 6.92
CA TYR A 84 -16.83 -4.28 6.96
C TYR A 84 -16.37 -5.22 5.85
N ARG A 85 -17.22 -5.55 4.89
CA ARG A 85 -16.85 -6.16 3.60
C ARG A 85 -16.88 -5.10 2.52
N GLN A 86 -15.89 -5.06 1.64
CA GLN A 86 -15.87 -4.04 0.58
C GLN A 86 -16.91 -4.31 -0.51
N SER A 87 -17.25 -5.57 -0.78
CA SER A 87 -18.33 -5.95 -1.71
C SER A 87 -19.68 -5.31 -1.34
N GLU A 88 -19.93 -5.08 -0.06
CA GLU A 88 -21.14 -4.49 0.50
C GLU A 88 -21.14 -2.94 0.50
N ARG A 89 -20.09 -2.29 -0.03
CA ARG A 89 -19.88 -0.84 0.10
C ARG A 89 -20.04 -0.05 -1.20
N GLN A 90 -20.66 -0.63 -2.22
CA GLN A 90 -20.85 0.01 -3.52
C GLN A 90 -21.55 1.37 -3.42
N ASP A 91 -22.56 1.49 -2.56
CA ASP A 91 -23.30 2.75 -2.35
C ASP A 91 -22.43 3.88 -1.78
N ILE A 92 -21.30 3.54 -1.16
CA ILE A 92 -20.31 4.50 -0.66
C ILE A 92 -19.33 4.87 -1.78
N TYR A 93 -18.94 3.91 -2.62
CA TYR A 93 -17.94 4.11 -3.66
C TYR A 93 -18.48 4.88 -4.86
N GLN A 94 -19.69 4.58 -5.32
CA GLN A 94 -20.29 5.23 -6.49
C GLN A 94 -20.36 6.77 -6.38
N PRO A 95 -20.90 7.38 -5.30
CA PRO A 95 -20.93 8.84 -5.19
C PRO A 95 -19.52 9.46 -5.10
N LEU A 96 -18.57 8.77 -4.47
CA LEU A 96 -17.18 9.24 -4.39
C LEU A 96 -16.48 9.18 -5.74
N LEU A 97 -16.75 8.14 -6.54
CA LEU A 97 -16.26 8.03 -7.92
C LEU A 97 -16.83 9.17 -8.78
N GLN A 98 -18.13 9.43 -8.68
CA GLN A 98 -18.75 10.54 -9.39
C GLN A 98 -18.13 11.89 -8.99
N GLN A 99 -17.95 12.13 -7.69
CA GLN A 99 -17.27 13.33 -7.20
C GLN A 99 -15.86 13.49 -7.80
N LEU A 100 -15.09 12.40 -7.90
CA LEU A 100 -13.75 12.45 -8.48
C LEU A 100 -13.77 12.74 -9.99
N LEU A 101 -14.78 12.25 -10.71
CA LEU A 101 -14.99 12.55 -12.13
C LEU A 101 -15.37 14.02 -12.32
N ASP A 102 -16.31 14.52 -11.52
CA ASP A 102 -16.78 15.91 -11.56
C ASP A 102 -15.65 16.90 -11.23
N GLU A 103 -14.77 16.54 -10.30
CA GLU A 103 -13.59 17.34 -9.93
C GLU A 103 -12.42 17.19 -10.92
N GLY A 104 -12.54 16.37 -11.97
CA GLY A 104 -11.48 16.12 -12.95
C GLY A 104 -10.24 15.40 -12.38
N LYS A 105 -10.39 14.76 -11.20
CA LYS A 105 -9.36 13.96 -10.52
C LYS A 105 -9.35 12.52 -10.99
N ALA A 106 -10.39 12.08 -11.68
CA ALA A 106 -10.48 10.82 -12.38
C ALA A 106 -11.01 11.04 -13.80
N TYR A 107 -10.86 10.05 -14.67
CA TYR A 107 -11.41 10.05 -16.02
C TYR A 107 -11.78 8.63 -16.44
N GLU A 108 -12.70 8.53 -17.40
CA GLU A 108 -13.05 7.29 -18.07
C GLU A 108 -11.94 6.91 -19.06
N SER A 109 -11.47 5.67 -18.96
CA SER A 109 -10.48 5.11 -19.86
C SER A 109 -11.09 3.98 -20.66
N TYR A 110 -10.89 4.01 -21.97
CA TYR A 110 -11.50 3.07 -22.91
C TYR A 110 -10.49 2.13 -23.59
N ARG A 111 -9.22 2.18 -23.17
CA ARG A 111 -8.19 1.25 -23.64
C ARG A 111 -8.57 -0.21 -23.41
N THR A 112 -8.43 -1.03 -24.44
CA THR A 112 -8.67 -2.47 -24.35
C THR A 112 -7.50 -3.20 -23.68
N GLU A 113 -7.72 -4.45 -23.25
CA GLU A 113 -6.67 -5.27 -22.66
C GLU A 113 -5.53 -5.54 -23.66
N GLU A 114 -5.86 -5.73 -24.93
CA GLU A 114 -4.90 -5.93 -26.02
C GLU A 114 -4.05 -4.69 -26.28
N GLU A 115 -4.64 -3.49 -26.27
CA GLU A 115 -3.90 -2.23 -26.42
C GLU A 115 -2.95 -2.01 -25.24
N LEU A 116 -3.42 -2.28 -24.02
CA LEU A 116 -2.60 -2.16 -22.81
C LEU A 116 -1.42 -3.15 -22.81
N GLU A 117 -1.61 -4.37 -23.33
CA GLU A 117 -0.53 -5.34 -23.44
C GLU A 117 0.46 -4.96 -24.54
N ALA A 118 0.00 -4.45 -25.68
CA ALA A 118 0.86 -3.92 -26.72
C ALA A 118 1.73 -2.75 -26.22
N ASP A 119 1.15 -1.83 -25.46
CA ASP A 119 1.87 -0.70 -24.83
C ASP A 119 2.95 -1.21 -23.86
N ARG A 120 2.64 -2.23 -23.04
CA ARG A 120 3.62 -2.85 -22.12
C ARG A 120 4.77 -3.50 -22.88
N GLU A 121 4.49 -4.27 -23.92
CA GLU A 121 5.53 -4.95 -24.70
C GLU A 121 6.42 -3.93 -25.43
N ALA A 122 5.83 -2.86 -25.96
CA ALA A 122 6.58 -1.76 -26.56
C ALA A 122 7.50 -1.05 -25.54
N GLN A 123 7.01 -0.78 -24.33
CA GLN A 123 7.83 -0.20 -23.25
C GLN A 123 8.96 -1.13 -22.83
N LYS A 124 8.70 -2.43 -22.66
CA LYS A 124 9.74 -3.44 -22.36
C LYS A 124 10.80 -3.50 -23.46
N ALA A 125 10.40 -3.45 -24.73
CA ALA A 125 11.33 -3.46 -25.86
C ALA A 125 12.26 -2.23 -25.86
N ARG A 126 11.82 -1.10 -25.31
CA ARG A 126 12.64 0.11 -25.09
C ARG A 126 13.46 0.07 -23.80
N GLY A 127 13.34 -0.98 -22.98
CA GLY A 127 14.01 -1.08 -21.67
C GLY A 127 13.37 -0.20 -20.59
N GLU A 128 12.15 0.27 -20.80
CA GLU A 128 11.39 1.08 -19.85
C GLU A 128 10.59 0.19 -18.89
N MET A 129 10.36 0.68 -17.67
CA MET A 129 9.45 0.02 -16.74
C MET A 129 8.01 0.20 -17.23
N PRO A 130 7.23 -0.89 -17.37
CA PRO A 130 5.89 -0.77 -17.89
C PRO A 130 4.98 0.09 -17.01
N HIS A 131 4.31 1.05 -17.62
CA HIS A 131 3.39 1.96 -16.96
C HIS A 131 2.25 2.35 -17.91
N TYR A 132 1.12 2.75 -17.32
CA TYR A 132 0.02 3.26 -18.12
C TYR A 132 0.31 4.69 -18.57
N GLU A 133 0.21 4.95 -19.86
CA GLU A 133 0.30 6.28 -20.44
C GLU A 133 -1.10 6.87 -20.61
N TYR A 134 -1.25 8.16 -20.27
CA TYR A 134 -2.54 8.83 -20.35
C TYR A 134 -3.01 8.93 -21.81
N GLU A 135 -4.09 8.22 -22.15
CA GLU A 135 -4.53 8.06 -23.54
C GLU A 135 -4.99 9.35 -24.24
N TYR A 136 -5.33 10.39 -23.47
CA TYR A 136 -5.73 11.70 -24.00
C TYR A 136 -4.64 12.76 -23.87
N ALA A 137 -3.39 12.36 -23.63
CA ALA A 137 -2.28 13.30 -23.55
C ALA A 137 -2.08 14.04 -24.89
N GLY A 138 -2.08 15.37 -24.84
CA GLY A 138 -1.87 16.22 -26.02
C GLY A 138 -3.09 16.42 -26.93
N MET A 139 -4.23 15.79 -26.63
CA MET A 139 -5.49 16.00 -27.35
C MET A 139 -6.18 17.29 -26.91
N THR A 140 -6.85 17.95 -27.84
CA THR A 140 -7.84 19.00 -27.57
C THR A 140 -9.08 18.42 -26.87
N ASP A 141 -9.91 19.28 -26.28
CA ASP A 141 -11.15 18.83 -25.64
C ASP A 141 -12.11 18.20 -26.66
N GLU A 142 -12.15 18.73 -27.89
CA GLU A 142 -12.95 18.19 -28.99
C GLU A 142 -12.48 16.79 -29.41
N GLU A 143 -11.16 16.60 -29.61
CA GLU A 143 -10.58 15.31 -29.99
C GLU A 143 -10.82 14.26 -28.90
N ARG A 144 -10.64 14.64 -27.63
CA ARG A 144 -10.90 13.76 -26.50
C ARG A 144 -12.36 13.32 -26.46
N ASN A 145 -13.29 14.28 -26.61
CA ASN A 145 -14.72 13.97 -26.57
C ASN A 145 -15.11 13.08 -27.75
N GLN A 146 -14.56 13.30 -28.95
CA GLN A 146 -14.80 12.44 -30.10
C GLN A 146 -14.28 11.02 -29.85
N ALA A 147 -13.07 10.86 -29.31
CA ALA A 147 -12.51 9.55 -29.00
C ALA A 147 -13.35 8.77 -27.96
N ILE A 148 -13.90 9.48 -26.96
CA ILE A 148 -14.82 8.89 -25.98
C ILE A 148 -16.12 8.44 -26.65
N GLU A 149 -16.73 9.28 -27.48
CA GLU A 149 -17.98 8.93 -28.17
C GLU A 149 -17.79 7.76 -29.15
N ASP A 150 -16.67 7.71 -29.87
CA ASP A 150 -16.32 6.59 -30.74
C ASP A 150 -16.14 5.29 -29.94
N ALA A 151 -15.54 5.36 -28.76
CA ALA A 151 -15.38 4.20 -27.88
C ALA A 151 -16.73 3.71 -27.33
N LYS A 152 -17.62 4.63 -26.95
CA LYS A 152 -19.00 4.30 -26.54
C LYS A 152 -19.80 3.70 -27.69
N ALA A 153 -19.65 4.22 -28.91
CA ALA A 153 -20.30 3.69 -30.11
C ALA A 153 -19.85 2.27 -30.44
N LYS A 154 -18.60 1.92 -30.13
CA LYS A 154 -18.07 0.54 -30.20
C LYS A 154 -18.55 -0.37 -29.05
N GLY A 155 -19.31 0.17 -28.09
CA GLY A 155 -19.81 -0.57 -26.94
C GLY A 155 -18.75 -0.89 -25.88
N LEU A 156 -17.61 -0.18 -25.89
CA LEU A 156 -16.56 -0.37 -24.90
C LEU A 156 -17.02 0.13 -23.53
N LYS A 157 -16.79 -0.69 -22.49
CA LYS A 157 -17.08 -0.31 -21.10
C LYS A 157 -15.85 0.38 -20.50
N PRO A 158 -15.96 1.62 -20.01
CA PRO A 158 -14.81 2.30 -19.47
C PRO A 158 -14.38 1.72 -18.13
N VAL A 159 -13.10 1.90 -17.82
CA VAL A 159 -12.57 1.80 -16.46
C VAL A 159 -12.26 3.20 -15.94
N ILE A 160 -12.52 3.45 -14.67
CA ILE A 160 -12.21 4.76 -14.07
C ILE A 160 -10.74 4.75 -13.63
N ARG A 161 -9.95 5.70 -14.14
CA ARG A 161 -8.54 5.90 -13.77
C ARG A 161 -8.36 7.20 -13.03
N PHE A 162 -7.48 7.20 -12.04
CA PHE A 162 -7.06 8.43 -11.35
C PHE A 162 -6.13 9.25 -12.24
N ARG A 163 -6.30 10.58 -12.20
CA ARG A 163 -5.31 11.52 -12.75
C ARG A 163 -4.21 11.71 -11.72
N VAL A 164 -3.06 11.09 -11.98
CA VAL A 164 -1.89 11.18 -11.10
C VAL A 164 -1.09 12.44 -11.44
N PRO A 165 -0.84 13.35 -10.48
CA PRO A 165 0.02 14.51 -10.72
C PRO A 165 1.46 14.07 -10.95
N GLN A 166 2.21 14.83 -11.76
CA GLN A 166 3.62 14.54 -12.06
C GLN A 166 4.52 14.54 -10.82
N THR A 167 4.13 15.22 -9.75
CA THR A 167 4.87 15.25 -8.49
C THR A 167 3.92 15.06 -7.32
N MET A 168 4.23 14.09 -6.46
CA MET A 168 3.51 13.85 -5.21
C MET A 168 4.51 13.59 -4.09
N ILE A 169 4.42 14.36 -3.00
CA ILE A 169 5.28 14.19 -1.82
C ILE A 169 4.54 13.30 -0.81
N ILE A 170 5.00 12.07 -0.63
CA ILE A 170 4.48 11.16 0.39
C ILE A 170 5.40 11.20 1.62
N ARG A 171 4.85 11.52 2.80
CA ARG A 171 5.60 11.50 4.06
C ARG A 171 5.31 10.21 4.85
N GLY A 172 6.25 9.27 4.83
CA GLY A 172 6.17 8.03 5.60
C GLY A 172 6.76 8.17 7.01
N LYS A 173 6.03 7.76 8.06
CA LYS A 173 6.53 7.78 9.46
C LYS A 173 7.67 6.79 9.73
N ILE A 174 7.76 5.72 8.93
CA ILE A 174 8.73 4.62 9.11
C ILE A 174 9.99 4.78 8.25
N TRP A 175 9.90 5.44 7.10
CA TRP A 175 11.05 5.64 6.20
C TRP A 175 12.13 6.55 6.80
N LEU A 176 11.75 7.54 7.61
CA LEU A 176 12.71 8.45 8.25
C LEU A 176 13.52 7.78 9.39
N LYS A 177 12.98 6.74 10.03
CA LYS A 177 13.60 6.09 11.20
C LYS A 177 14.61 5.00 10.83
N VAL A 178 14.42 4.32 9.70
CA VAL A 178 15.34 3.29 9.19
C VAL A 178 16.65 3.92 8.71
N MET A 179 16.58 5.07 8.05
CA MET A 179 17.79 5.79 7.59
C MET A 179 18.64 6.28 8.77
N PHE A 180 18.00 6.76 9.84
CA PHE A 180 18.69 7.19 11.07
C PHE A 180 19.39 6.03 11.80
N HIS A 181 18.77 4.84 11.86
CA HIS A 181 19.39 3.67 12.48
C HIS A 181 20.55 3.12 11.64
N LEU A 182 20.43 3.10 10.31
CA LEU A 182 21.53 2.66 9.45
C LEU A 182 22.75 3.59 9.57
N ILE A 183 22.53 4.91 9.57
CA ILE A 183 23.59 5.92 9.74
C ILE A 183 24.22 5.83 11.13
N LEU A 184 23.43 5.63 12.19
CA LEU A 184 23.94 5.48 13.56
C LEU A 184 24.76 4.19 13.72
N ILE A 185 24.32 3.07 13.12
CA ILE A 185 25.05 1.80 13.14
C ILE A 185 26.38 1.95 12.36
N LEU A 186 26.36 2.61 11.20
CA LEU A 186 27.58 2.90 10.43
C LEU A 186 28.55 3.79 11.22
N LEU A 187 28.07 4.87 11.85
CA LEU A 187 28.90 5.76 12.67
C LEU A 187 29.51 5.06 13.89
N VAL A 188 28.73 4.25 14.61
CA VAL A 188 29.22 3.47 15.76
C VAL A 188 30.23 2.43 15.31
N ALA A 189 30.01 1.76 14.18
CA ALA A 189 30.97 0.81 13.62
C ALA A 189 32.28 1.49 13.20
N THR A 190 32.22 2.69 12.59
CA THR A 190 33.41 3.45 12.20
C THR A 190 34.18 3.95 13.43
N LEU A 191 33.49 4.45 14.47
CA LEU A 191 34.14 4.85 15.73
C LEU A 191 34.78 3.67 16.46
N LEU A 192 34.14 2.50 16.48
CA LEU A 192 34.74 1.29 17.06
C LEU A 192 36.01 0.88 16.29
N LEU A 193 35.95 0.85 14.96
CA LEU A 193 37.12 0.53 14.13
C LEU A 193 38.29 1.52 14.36
N LEU A 194 38.02 2.82 14.42
CA LEU A 194 39.02 3.84 14.74
C LEU A 194 39.61 3.67 16.14
N SER A 195 38.80 3.29 17.13
CA SER A 195 39.27 3.06 18.50
C SER A 195 40.17 1.82 18.61
N VAL A 196 39.84 0.75 17.87
CA VAL A 196 40.65 -0.47 17.82
C VAL A 196 41.96 -0.21 17.09
N MET A 197 41.93 0.53 15.97
CA MET A 197 43.16 0.92 15.26
C MET A 197 44.05 1.84 16.09
N ALA A 198 43.48 2.84 16.79
CA ALA A 198 44.24 3.71 17.69
C ALA A 198 44.90 2.91 18.82
N CYS A 199 44.21 1.92 19.38
CA CYS A 199 44.75 1.05 20.42
C CYS A 199 45.94 0.19 19.92
N GLN A 200 45.85 -0.33 18.69
CA GLN A 200 46.95 -1.09 18.07
C GLN A 200 48.17 -0.22 17.74
N LEU A 201 47.97 1.03 17.31
CA LEU A 201 49.08 1.96 17.05
C LEU A 201 49.81 2.38 18.34
N THR A 202 49.11 2.51 19.46
CA THR A 202 49.76 2.80 20.76
C THR A 202 50.54 1.61 21.32
N THR A 203 50.07 0.38 21.10
CA THR A 203 50.82 -0.83 21.51
C THR A 203 52.05 -1.06 20.63
N LEU A 204 51.97 -0.80 19.33
CA LEU A 204 53.12 -0.89 18.42
C LEU A 204 54.22 0.14 18.74
N ARG A 205 53.85 1.36 19.16
CA ARG A 205 54.80 2.39 19.60
C ARG A 205 55.50 2.05 20.92
N LEU A 206 54.82 1.38 21.86
CA LEU A 206 55.44 0.95 23.11
C LEU A 206 56.45 -0.19 22.91
N SER A 207 56.18 -1.11 21.98
CA SER A 207 57.11 -2.22 21.68
C SER A 207 58.37 -1.79 20.93
N LEU A 208 58.35 -0.68 20.17
CA LEU A 208 59.54 -0.13 19.50
C LEU A 208 60.45 0.74 20.40
N MET A 209 60.03 1.05 21.63
CA MET A 209 60.81 1.85 22.60
C MET A 209 61.52 1.00 23.66
N ILE A 210 61.40 -0.34 23.61
CA ILE A 210 61.97 -1.29 24.58
C ILE A 210 63.02 -2.22 23.90
N ILE A 211 63.46 -1.90 22.69
CA ILE A 211 64.61 -2.53 22.00
C ILE A 211 65.60 -1.42 21.67
#